data_AF-A0A7J0EVH4-F1
#
_entry.id   AF-A0A7J0EVH4-F1
#
_cell.length_a   1.000
_cell.length_b   1.000
_cell.length_c   1.000
_cell.angle_alpha   90.00
_cell.angle_beta   90.00
_cell.angle_gamma   90.00
#
_symmetry.space_group_name_H-M   'P 1'
#
loop_
_entity.id
_entity.type
_entity.pdbx_description
1 polymer ?
#
loop_
_entity_poly.entity_id
_entity_poly.type
_entity_poly.pdbx_seq_one_letter_code
_entity_poly.pdbx_strand_id
1 'polypeptide(L)'
;MLVNCSNCRTPLQLPPATTSIRCALCQAITHIAAPPPPAAEASDRRQDPPAGPPIPSPYSHAPPGPPPAAHGRKKAVICGISYRYSRHELKGCLNDAKCMNYLLINKFKFPESSIIMLTGTIPSRPGYIETHTRTRNRVQTRMI
;
A
#
# COMPACT_ATOMS: atom_id res chain seq x y z
N MET A 1 -10.15 18.62 16.58
CA MET A 1 -9.89 17.57 17.60
C MET A 1 -8.49 17.01 17.36
N LEU A 2 -7.72 16.73 18.41
CA LEU A 2 -6.41 16.09 18.30
C LEU A 2 -6.56 14.60 18.62
N VAL A 3 -6.18 13.73 17.68
CA VAL A 3 -6.25 12.27 17.85
C VAL A 3 -4.88 11.69 17.57
N ASN A 4 -4.40 10.83 18.47
CA ASN A 4 -3.13 10.16 18.26
C ASN A 4 -3.29 9.01 17.27
N CYS A 5 -2.34 8.88 16.35
CA CYS A 5 -2.27 7.74 15.45
C CYS A 5 -2.23 6.42 16.24
N SER A 6 -3.06 5.45 15.84
CA SER A 6 -3.15 4.12 16.46
C SER A 6 -1.83 3.33 16.46
N ASN A 7 -0.90 3.68 15.56
CA ASN A 7 0.37 2.96 15.41
C ASN A 7 1.57 3.77 15.95
N CYS A 8 1.84 4.96 15.41
CA CYS A 8 3.04 5.74 15.76
C CYS A 8 2.81 6.82 16.83
N ARG A 9 1.59 6.90 17.38
CA ARG A 9 1.17 7.87 18.41
C ARG A 9 1.36 9.36 18.06
N THR A 10 1.73 9.68 16.82
CA THR A 10 1.83 11.06 16.34
C THR A 10 0.47 11.74 16.45
N PRO A 11 0.41 12.97 17.00
CA PRO A 11 -0.83 13.73 17.09
C PRO A 11 -1.29 14.16 15.69
N LEU A 12 -2.54 13.87 15.35
CA LEU A 12 -3.19 14.22 14.09
C LEU A 12 -4.28 15.24 14.36
N GLN A 13 -4.28 16.34 13.59
CA GLN A 13 -5.31 17.37 13.68
C GLN A 13 -6.44 17.05 12.71
N LEU A 14 -7.66 16.94 13.24
CA LEU A 14 -8.84 16.59 12.45
C LEU A 14 -9.86 17.73 12.36
N PRO A 15 -10.47 17.91 11.17
CA PRO A 15 -11.73 18.61 11.02
C PRO A 15 -12.84 17.95 11.86
N PRO A 16 -13.79 18.72 12.40
CA PRO A 16 -15.02 18.15 12.94
C PRO A 16 -15.78 17.44 11.80
N ALA A 17 -16.29 16.24 12.08
CA ALA A 17 -16.98 15.31 11.15
C ALA A 17 -16.13 14.25 10.42
N THR A 18 -14.83 14.14 10.68
CA THR A 18 -14.01 13.04 10.12
C THR A 18 -14.13 11.77 10.96
N THR A 19 -14.60 10.67 10.34
CA THR A 19 -14.75 9.34 10.98
C THR A 19 -13.50 8.45 10.86
N SER A 20 -12.55 8.83 10.00
CA SER A 20 -11.26 8.15 9.89
C SER A 20 -10.18 9.05 9.29
N ILE A 21 -8.93 8.87 9.72
CA ILE A 21 -7.78 9.60 9.18
C ILE A 21 -6.60 8.68 8.94
N ARG A 22 -5.89 8.90 7.83
CA ARG A 22 -4.65 8.22 7.50
C ARG A 22 -3.46 9.03 8.03
N CYS A 23 -2.62 8.41 8.85
CA CYS A 23 -1.40 9.04 9.32
C CYS A 23 -0.41 9.28 8.16
N ALA A 24 0.09 10.51 8.00
CA ALA A 24 1.06 10.83 6.96
C ALA A 24 2.42 10.13 7.16
N LEU A 25 2.76 9.74 8.40
CA LEU A 25 4.05 9.16 8.75
C LEU A 25 4.09 7.64 8.59
N CYS A 26 3.10 6.93 9.15
CA CYS A 26 3.09 5.46 9.14
C CYS A 26 1.94 4.85 8.32
N GLN A 27 1.13 5.68 7.67
CA GLN A 27 0.00 5.28 6.81
C GLN A 27 -1.12 4.47 7.49
N ALA A 28 -1.05 4.28 8.81
CA ALA A 28 -2.10 3.64 9.58
C ALA A 28 -3.40 4.47 9.53
N ILE A 29 -4.53 3.79 9.45
CA ILE A 29 -5.86 4.40 9.49
C ILE A 29 -6.32 4.38 10.95
N THR A 30 -6.66 5.56 11.47
CA THR A 30 -7.25 5.74 12.80
C THR A 30 -8.73 6.05 12.61
N HIS A 31 -9.61 5.14 13.07
CA HIS A 31 -11.05 5.37 13.09
C HIS A 31 -11.43 6.18 14.33
N ILE A 32 -12.28 7.18 14.14
CA ILE A 32 -12.75 8.07 15.20
C ILE A 32 -14.23 7.80 15.36
N ALA A 33 -14.65 7.48 16.59
CA ALA A 33 -16.05 7.28 16.90
C ALA A 33 -16.82 8.57 16.55
N ALA A 34 -17.80 8.45 15.65
CA ALA A 34 -18.73 9.54 15.39
C ALA A 34 -19.51 9.81 16.69
N PRO A 35 -19.84 11.08 17.00
CA PRO A 35 -20.75 11.36 18.10
C PRO A 35 -22.08 10.63 17.82
N PRO A 36 -22.73 10.05 18.85
CA PRO A 36 -24.04 9.45 18.68
C PRO A 36 -25.00 10.51 18.10
N PRO A 37 -25.86 10.16 17.13
CA PRO A 37 -26.83 11.10 16.57
C PRO A 37 -27.73 11.64 17.70
N PRO A 38 -28.13 12.92 17.65
CA PRO A 38 -29.06 13.47 18.64
C PRO A 38 -30.37 12.69 18.57
N ALA A 39 -30.82 12.22 19.74
CA ALA A 39 -32.08 11.52 19.90
C ALA A 39 -33.23 12.43 19.45
N ALA A 40 -33.83 12.10 18.30
CA ALA A 40 -35.16 12.59 17.96
C ALA A 40 -36.17 11.70 18.69
N GLU A 41 -36.85 12.28 19.67
CA GLU A 41 -38.00 11.68 20.34
C GLU A 41 -39.16 11.48 19.35
N ALA A 42 -39.79 10.31 19.36
CA ALA A 42 -41.23 10.17 19.66
C ALA A 42 -41.74 8.75 19.37
N SER A 43 -42.30 8.15 20.43
CA SER A 43 -43.49 7.28 20.47
C SER A 43 -43.55 6.05 19.53
N ASP A 44 -43.49 4.84 20.09
CA ASP A 44 -44.70 4.12 20.53
C ASP A 44 -44.33 2.73 21.08
N ARG A 45 -45.04 2.29 22.11
CA ARG A 45 -44.78 1.09 22.90
C ARG A 45 -45.01 -0.17 22.06
N ARG A 46 -44.04 -1.09 22.02
CA ARG A 46 -44.31 -2.54 22.24
C ARG A 46 -43.18 -3.18 23.04
N GLN A 47 -43.60 -3.99 24.01
CA GLN A 47 -42.80 -4.63 25.04
C GLN A 47 -41.89 -5.71 24.44
N ASP A 48 -40.59 -5.64 24.71
CA ASP A 48 -39.65 -6.77 24.59
C ASP A 48 -39.23 -7.23 26.02
N PRO A 49 -39.02 -8.55 26.26
CA PRO A 49 -38.72 -9.10 27.58
C PRO A 49 -37.29 -8.77 28.04
N PRO A 50 -36.97 -8.87 29.35
CA PRO A 50 -35.69 -8.42 29.88
C PRO A 50 -34.54 -9.28 29.32
N ALA A 51 -33.58 -8.63 28.66
CA ALA A 51 -32.36 -9.26 28.19
C ALA A 51 -31.53 -9.77 29.40
N GLY A 52 -31.28 -11.08 29.42
CA GLY A 52 -30.33 -11.70 30.35
C GLY A 52 -28.89 -11.20 30.11
N PRO A 53 -27.94 -11.58 30.99
CA PRO A 53 -26.55 -11.13 30.89
C PRO A 53 -25.92 -11.58 29.56
N PRO A 54 -24.99 -10.78 28.98
CA PRO A 54 -24.38 -11.06 27.69
C PRO A 54 -23.57 -12.36 27.74
N ILE A 55 -23.90 -13.29 26.84
CA ILE A 55 -23.13 -14.52 26.63
C ILE A 55 -21.78 -14.11 26.02
N PRO A 56 -20.63 -14.45 26.64
CA PRO A 56 -19.32 -14.16 26.06
C PRO A 56 -19.14 -14.96 24.78
N SER A 57 -18.84 -14.26 23.67
CA SER A 57 -18.52 -14.89 22.39
C SER A 57 -17.27 -15.78 22.54
N PRO A 58 -17.33 -17.07 22.14
CA PRO A 58 -16.25 -18.03 22.34
C PRO A 58 -14.99 -17.75 21.49
N TYR A 59 -15.02 -16.70 20.65
CA TYR A 59 -13.93 -16.33 19.74
C TYR A 59 -12.94 -15.30 20.31
N SER A 60 -13.03 -14.95 21.60
CA SER A 60 -12.19 -13.91 22.22
C SER A 60 -10.72 -14.32 22.47
N HIS A 61 -10.30 -15.52 22.06
CA HIS A 61 -8.96 -16.07 22.35
C HIS A 61 -8.13 -16.42 21.11
N ALA A 62 -8.33 -15.74 19.98
CA ALA A 62 -7.37 -15.86 18.87
C ALA A 62 -6.02 -15.25 19.31
N PRO A 63 -4.91 -16.00 19.23
CA PRO A 63 -3.59 -15.44 19.53
C PRO A 63 -3.32 -14.22 18.66
N PRO A 64 -2.60 -13.19 19.15
CA PRO A 64 -2.17 -12.08 18.34
C PRO A 64 -1.45 -12.61 17.11
N GLY A 65 -2.07 -12.42 15.93
CA GLY A 65 -1.42 -12.75 14.67
C GLY A 65 -0.09 -12.01 14.56
N PRO A 66 0.86 -12.51 13.75
CA PRO A 66 2.12 -11.81 13.52
C PRO A 66 1.84 -10.35 13.13
N PRO A 67 2.61 -9.38 13.66
CA PRO A 67 2.38 -7.98 13.39
C PRO A 67 2.38 -7.75 11.86
N PRO A 68 1.48 -6.90 11.34
CA PRO A 68 1.46 -6.60 9.91
C PRO A 68 2.85 -6.15 9.51
N ALA A 69 3.44 -6.79 8.49
CA ALA A 69 4.78 -6.47 8.03
C ALA A 69 4.87 -4.96 7.86
N ALA A 70 5.81 -4.32 8.56
CA ALA A 70 5.92 -2.86 8.69
C ALA A 70 6.06 -2.12 7.34
N HIS A 71 6.16 -2.86 6.24
CA HIS A 71 6.41 -2.37 4.90
C HIS A 71 5.29 -2.71 3.90
N GLY A 72 4.20 -3.37 4.31
CA GLY A 72 3.12 -3.77 3.39
C GLY A 72 3.61 -4.61 2.20
N ARG A 73 2.75 -4.80 1.18
CA ARG A 73 3.13 -5.47 -0.08
C ARG A 73 3.80 -4.48 -1.03
N LYS A 74 5.03 -4.05 -0.72
CA LYS A 74 5.86 -3.27 -1.64
C LYS A 74 6.19 -4.12 -2.87
N LYS A 75 5.85 -3.63 -4.07
CA LYS A 75 6.20 -4.22 -5.37
C LYS A 75 6.60 -3.11 -6.33
N ALA A 76 7.59 -3.33 -7.16
CA ALA A 76 8.04 -2.33 -8.13
C ALA A 76 8.41 -2.98 -9.46
N VAL A 77 8.23 -2.22 -10.55
CA VAL A 77 8.81 -2.55 -11.85
C VAL A 77 9.65 -1.37 -12.29
N ILE A 78 10.89 -1.65 -12.71
CA ILE A 78 11.84 -0.65 -13.19
C ILE A 78 12.10 -0.95 -14.65
N CYS A 79 12.00 0.06 -15.52
CA CYS A 79 12.34 -0.10 -16.92
C CYS A 79 13.49 0.81 -17.32
N GLY A 80 14.50 0.24 -17.99
CA GLY A 80 15.62 0.97 -18.58
C GLY A 80 15.67 0.73 -20.07
N ILE A 81 15.30 1.73 -20.87
CA ILE A 81 15.28 1.66 -22.33
C ILE A 81 16.33 2.63 -22.89
N SER A 82 17.34 2.08 -23.56
CA SER A 82 18.39 2.87 -24.20
C SER A 82 18.23 3.00 -25.72
N TYR A 83 17.22 2.36 -26.34
CA TYR A 83 16.99 2.37 -27.79
C TYR A 83 18.28 2.19 -28.62
N ARG A 84 19.18 1.31 -28.18
CA ARG A 84 20.46 1.08 -28.85
C ARG A 84 20.24 0.72 -30.31
N TYR A 85 21.14 1.19 -31.18
CA TYR A 85 21.07 0.98 -32.64
C TYR A 85 19.88 1.67 -33.31
N SER A 86 19.30 2.69 -32.67
CA SER A 86 18.29 3.56 -33.27
C SER A 86 18.82 4.98 -33.44
N ARG A 87 18.14 5.79 -34.25
CA ARG A 87 18.43 7.22 -34.43
C ARG A 87 18.26 8.05 -33.15
N HIS A 88 17.60 7.49 -32.12
CA HIS A 88 17.28 8.16 -30.86
C HIS A 88 17.86 7.39 -29.66
N GLU A 89 19.06 6.84 -29.80
CA GLU A 89 19.73 6.11 -28.73
C GLU A 89 19.94 7.00 -27.49
N LEU A 90 19.54 6.48 -26.33
CA LEU A 90 19.66 7.14 -25.04
C LEU A 90 20.77 6.51 -24.20
N LYS A 91 21.72 7.34 -23.78
CA LYS A 91 22.76 6.98 -22.81
C LYS A 91 22.24 7.19 -21.40
N GLY A 92 22.76 6.43 -20.43
CA GLY A 92 22.44 6.61 -19.01
C GLY A 92 21.20 5.86 -18.51
N CYS A 93 20.16 5.65 -19.33
CA CYS A 93 18.89 5.06 -18.85
C CYS A 93 19.02 3.69 -18.16
N LEU A 94 19.97 2.86 -18.59
CA LEU A 94 20.26 1.58 -17.93
C LEU A 94 20.92 1.75 -16.56
N ASN A 95 21.76 2.79 -16.42
CA ASN A 95 22.36 3.14 -15.14
C ASN A 95 21.30 3.70 -14.19
N ASP A 96 20.41 4.56 -14.69
CA ASP A 96 19.31 5.13 -13.90
C ASP A 96 18.42 4.02 -13.33
N ALA A 97 18.09 3.00 -14.13
CA ALA A 97 17.35 1.83 -13.66
C ALA A 97 18.07 1.09 -12.52
N LYS A 98 19.40 0.95 -12.59
CA LYS A 98 20.19 0.34 -11.52
C LYS A 98 20.23 1.19 -10.26
N CYS A 99 20.40 2.51 -10.41
CA CYS A 99 20.34 3.45 -9.30
C CYS A 99 18.97 3.42 -8.62
N MET A 100 17.87 3.33 -9.38
CA MET A 100 16.52 3.18 -8.83
C MET A 100 16.35 1.86 -8.08
N ASN A 101 16.88 0.75 -8.59
CA ASN A 101 16.85 -0.53 -7.87
C ASN A 101 17.57 -0.43 -6.51
N TYR A 102 18.80 0.11 -6.54
CA TYR A 102 19.59 0.34 -5.34
C TYR A 102 18.87 1.21 -4.31
N LEU A 103 18.24 2.30 -4.76
CA LEU A 103 17.48 3.21 -3.90
C LEU A 103 16.27 2.49 -3.25
N LEU A 104 15.52 1.73 -4.03
CA LEU A 104 14.33 1.02 -3.56
C LEU A 104 14.67 -0.04 -2.50
N ILE A 105 15.76 -0.79 -2.70
CA ILE A 105 16.22 -1.80 -1.75
C ILE A 105 16.77 -1.13 -0.48
N ASN A 106 17.75 -0.23 -0.63
CA ASN A 106 18.54 0.22 0.51
C ASN A 106 17.83 1.28 1.35
N LYS A 107 17.13 2.21 0.71
CA LYS A 107 16.45 3.32 1.40
C LYS A 107 15.00 2.99 1.70
N PHE A 108 14.28 2.49 0.72
CA PHE A 108 12.84 2.23 0.86
C PHE A 108 12.50 0.82 1.32
N LYS A 109 13.51 -0.04 1.50
CA LYS A 109 13.37 -1.39 2.06
C LYS A 109 12.36 -2.24 1.29
N PHE A 110 12.42 -2.19 -0.04
CA PHE A 110 11.73 -3.16 -0.89
C PHE A 110 12.48 -4.49 -0.82
N PRO A 111 11.79 -5.62 -0.62
CA PRO A 111 12.39 -6.93 -0.85
C PRO A 111 12.86 -7.03 -2.30
N GLU A 112 14.09 -7.49 -2.55
CA GLU A 112 14.62 -7.59 -3.90
C GLU A 112 13.75 -8.48 -4.81
N SER A 113 13.20 -9.57 -4.25
CA SER A 113 12.27 -10.48 -4.94
C SER A 113 10.95 -9.81 -5.39
N SER A 114 10.65 -8.62 -4.88
CA SER A 114 9.45 -7.84 -5.24
C SER A 114 9.69 -6.79 -6.34
N ILE A 115 10.93 -6.69 -6.83
CA ILE A 115 11.34 -5.71 -7.85
C ILE A 115 11.64 -6.44 -9.15
N ILE A 116 10.98 -6.02 -10.24
CA ILE A 116 11.22 -6.57 -11.57
C ILE A 116 11.92 -5.51 -12.41
N MET A 117 13.14 -5.81 -12.88
CA MET A 117 13.85 -4.96 -13.84
C MET A 117 13.59 -5.43 -15.28
N LEU A 118 13.15 -4.51 -16.13
CA LEU A 118 12.96 -4.67 -17.57
C LEU A 118 13.96 -3.77 -18.29
N THR A 119 15.19 -4.26 -18.46
CA THR A 119 16.28 -3.54 -19.11
C THR A 119 16.65 -4.19 -20.44
N GLY A 120 16.88 -3.39 -21.49
CA GLY A 120 17.22 -3.86 -22.84
C GLY A 120 18.58 -4.55 -23.01
N THR A 121 19.21 -5.01 -21.93
CA THR A 121 20.44 -5.83 -21.95
C THR A 121 20.04 -7.29 -21.81
N ILE A 122 19.77 -7.95 -22.93
CA ILE A 122 19.49 -9.38 -22.93
C ILE A 122 20.80 -10.12 -22.63
N PRO A 123 20.86 -11.01 -21.64
CA PRO A 123 21.94 -11.98 -21.57
C PRO A 123 21.79 -12.90 -22.80
N SER A 124 22.78 -12.89 -23.68
CA SER A 124 23.05 -13.95 -24.66
C SER A 124 21.93 -14.35 -25.65
N ARG A 125 21.19 -13.40 -26.24
CA ARG A 125 20.55 -13.64 -27.55
C ARG A 125 20.82 -12.51 -28.54
N PRO A 126 21.67 -12.74 -29.57
CA PRO A 126 21.81 -11.79 -30.66
C PRO A 126 20.48 -11.72 -31.41
N GLY A 127 19.89 -10.53 -31.49
CA GLY A 127 18.66 -10.27 -32.26
C GLY A 127 17.39 -9.98 -31.46
N TYR A 128 17.41 -9.98 -30.12
CA TYR A 128 16.25 -9.54 -29.35
C TYR A 128 16.34 -8.02 -29.11
N ILE A 129 15.58 -7.23 -29.87
CA ILE A 129 15.39 -5.80 -29.59
C ILE A 129 14.10 -5.65 -28.78
N GLU A 130 14.21 -5.28 -27.50
CA GLU A 130 13.03 -5.00 -26.67
C GLU A 130 12.46 -3.64 -27.09
N THR A 131 11.48 -3.66 -28.00
CA THR A 131 10.79 -2.46 -28.48
C THR A 131 9.84 -1.91 -27.42
N HIS A 132 9.55 -0.60 -27.49
CA HIS A 132 8.65 0.11 -26.57
C HIS A 132 7.28 -0.59 -26.38
N THR A 133 6.73 -1.15 -27.45
CA THR A 133 5.47 -1.92 -27.46
C THR A 133 5.54 -3.19 -26.61
N ARG A 134 6.71 -3.83 -26.56
CA ARG A 134 6.91 -5.09 -25.81
C ARG A 134 7.12 -4.85 -24.32
N THR A 135 7.78 -3.74 -23.96
CA THR A 135 7.85 -3.28 -22.57
C THR A 135 6.45 -2.99 -22.02
N ARG A 136 5.59 -2.28 -22.76
CA ARG A 136 4.19 -2.07 -22.34
C ARG A 136 3.47 -3.39 -22.06
N ASN A 137 3.58 -4.36 -22.96
CA ASN A 137 2.97 -5.68 -22.76
C ASN A 137 3.57 -6.44 -21.57
N ARG A 138 4.89 -6.43 -21.37
CA ARG A 138 5.53 -7.10 -20.21
C ARG A 138 5.23 -6.42 -18.88
N VAL A 139 5.12 -5.10 -18.85
CA VAL A 139 4.64 -4.35 -17.68
C VAL A 139 3.21 -4.79 -17.35
N GLN A 140 2.34 -4.86 -18.36
CA GLN A 140 0.96 -5.33 -18.20
C GLN A 140 0.90 -6.78 -17.69
N THR A 141 1.68 -7.72 -18.25
CA THR A 141 1.61 -9.15 -17.87
C THR A 141 2.27 -9.46 -16.52
N ARG A 142 3.24 -8.66 -16.06
CA ARG A 142 3.95 -8.92 -14.79
C ARG A 142 3.44 -8.10 -13.60
N MET A 143 2.57 -7.11 -13.83
CA MET A 143 1.93 -6.34 -12.76
C MET A 143 0.57 -6.89 -12.31
N ILE A 144 -0.06 -7.80 -13.08
CA ILE A 144 -1.32 -8.47 -12.73
C ILE A 144 -1.01 -9.75 -11.94
#